data_AF-A0AAF5Q4Y9-F1
#
_entry.id   AF-A0AAF5Q4Y9-F1
#
_cell.length_a   1.000
_cell.length_b   1.000
_cell.length_c   1.000
_cell.angle_alpha   90.00
_cell.angle_beta   90.00
_cell.angle_gamma   90.00
#
_symmetry.space_group_name_H-M   'P 1'
#
loop_
_entity.id
_entity.type
_entity.pdbx_description
1 polymer ?
#
loop_
_entity_poly.entity_id
_entity_poly.type
_entity_poly.pdbx_seq_one_letter_code
_entity_poly.pdbx_strand_id
1 'polypeptide(L)'
;MSATIILSARPAKEKLEALLKEVQEMDLTPLEQMLTREETRQQHEARKRIIEERTMRLKLHIGTLETINTNWIQYIQQVPATKRKEEEDKYAQMSLLKNLGNHTSLKNRSIMSYIPSRRMIENGR
;
A
#
# COMPACT_ATOMS: atom_id res chain seq x y z
N MET A 1 11.04 -16.37 7.72
CA MET A 1 10.34 -15.93 6.49
C MET A 1 9.46 -14.72 6.75
N SER A 2 8.37 -14.81 7.53
CA SER A 2 7.51 -13.64 7.79
C SER A 2 8.22 -12.46 8.44
N ALA A 3 9.17 -12.69 9.36
CA ALA A 3 10.02 -11.64 9.91
C ALA A 3 10.81 -10.89 8.80
N THR A 4 11.34 -11.61 7.80
CA THR A 4 12.06 -11.05 6.65
C THR A 4 11.11 -10.23 5.77
N ILE A 5 9.89 -10.72 5.52
CA ILE A 5 8.86 -10.01 4.76
C ILE A 5 8.49 -8.70 5.48
N ILE A 6 8.27 -8.74 6.80
CA ILE A 6 7.98 -7.56 7.62
C ILE A 6 9.11 -6.53 7.54
N LEU A 7 10.37 -6.98 7.67
CA LEU A 7 11.54 -6.11 7.58
C LEU A 7 11.66 -5.45 6.20
N SER A 8 11.28 -6.14 5.13
CA SER A 8 11.25 -5.54 3.79
C SER A 8 10.06 -4.58 3.56
N ALA A 9 8.94 -4.82 4.23
CA ALA A 9 7.70 -4.07 4.07
C ALA A 9 7.72 -2.71 4.77
N ARG A 10 8.33 -2.62 5.97
CA ARG A 10 8.36 -1.39 6.78
C ARG A 10 9.00 -0.21 6.04
N PRO A 11 10.21 -0.33 5.47
CA PRO A 11 10.85 0.78 4.76
C PRO A 11 10.06 1.21 3.52
N ALA A 12 9.47 0.26 2.80
CA ALA A 12 8.66 0.58 1.62
C ALA A 12 7.39 1.37 2.00
N LYS A 13 6.76 1.01 3.12
CA LYS A 13 5.60 1.72 3.68
C LYS A 13 5.96 3.12 4.16
N GLU A 14 7.06 3.28 4.90
CA GLU A 14 7.54 4.59 5.37
C GLU A 14 7.88 5.53 4.20
N LYS A 15 8.58 5.02 3.17
CA LYS A 15 8.88 5.80 1.95
C LYS A 15 7.62 6.23 1.21
N LEU A 16 6.62 5.35 1.10
CA LEU A 16 5.35 5.68 0.45
C LEU A 16 4.62 6.79 1.19
N GLU A 17 4.61 6.78 2.52
CA GLU A 17 3.96 7.83 3.30
C GLU A 17 4.69 9.16 3.29
N ALA A 18 6.02 9.13 3.34
CA ALA A 18 6.82 10.33 3.13
C ALA A 18 6.50 10.97 1.77
N LEU A 19 6.42 10.15 0.71
CA LEU A 19 6.02 10.61 -0.62
C LEU A 19 4.60 11.16 -0.68
N LEU A 20 3.64 10.53 0.00
CA LEU A 20 2.27 11.04 0.07
C LEU A 20 2.22 12.40 0.76
N LYS A 21 3.00 12.58 1.82
CA LYS A 21 3.15 13.88 2.49
C LYS A 21 3.80 14.93 1.58
N GLU A 22 4.88 14.56 0.87
CA GLU A 22 5.51 15.44 -0.12
C GLU A 22 4.50 15.88 -1.20
N VAL A 23 3.64 14.97 -1.67
CA VAL A 23 2.59 15.29 -2.66
C VAL A 23 1.49 16.17 -2.07
N GLN A 24 1.11 15.98 -0.82
CA GLN A 24 0.14 16.85 -0.13
C GLN A 24 0.67 18.27 0.07
N GLU A 25 1.98 18.40 0.29
CA GLU A 25 2.68 19.68 0.47
C GLU A 25 3.10 20.31 -0.87
N MET A 26 2.79 19.69 -2.02
CA MET A 26 3.09 20.28 -3.32
C MET A 26 2.31 21.57 -3.52
N ASP A 27 3.05 22.66 -3.72
CA ASP A 27 2.47 23.94 -4.09
C ASP A 27 1.99 23.90 -5.55
N LEU A 28 0.68 23.72 -5.70
CA LEU A 28 -0.04 23.79 -6.96
C LEU A 28 -0.82 25.10 -7.09
N THR A 29 -0.49 26.14 -6.31
CA THR A 29 -1.19 27.43 -6.34
C THR A 29 -1.28 27.98 -7.76
N PRO A 30 -2.35 28.75 -8.06
CA PRO A 30 -2.53 29.36 -9.38
C PRO A 30 -1.29 30.15 -9.79
N LEU A 31 -0.86 30.01 -11.05
CA LEU A 31 0.25 30.80 -11.59
C LEU A 31 -0.07 32.29 -11.49
N GLU A 32 0.96 33.07 -11.20
CA GLU A 32 0.86 34.51 -11.08
C GLU A 32 0.39 35.13 -12.41
N GLN A 33 -0.68 35.92 -12.37
CA GLN A 33 -1.39 36.39 -13.56
C GLN A 33 -0.60 37.43 -14.38
N MET A 34 0.53 37.93 -13.86
CA MET A 34 1.38 38.93 -14.52
C MET A 34 2.54 38.36 -15.34
N LEU A 35 2.62 37.04 -15.51
CA LEU A 35 3.69 36.40 -16.27
C LEU A 35 3.47 36.52 -17.78
N THR A 36 4.57 36.59 -18.53
CA THR A 36 4.53 36.45 -19.99
C THR A 36 4.09 35.04 -20.40
N ARG A 37 3.66 34.90 -21.65
CA ARG A 37 3.25 33.60 -22.22
C ARG A 37 4.36 32.54 -22.12
N GLU A 38 5.62 32.94 -22.31
CA GLU A 38 6.74 32.02 -22.29
C GLU A 38 7.09 31.58 -20.85
N GLU A 39 7.06 32.50 -19.88
CA GLU A 39 7.25 32.17 -18.46
C GLU A 39 6.14 31.23 -17.96
N THR A 40 4.90 31.50 -18.35
CA THR A 40 3.74 30.63 -18.06
C THR A 40 3.97 29.21 -18.59
N ARG A 41 4.43 29.09 -19.85
CA ARG A 41 4.75 27.79 -20.46
C ARG A 41 5.86 27.05 -19.70
N GLN A 42 6.93 27.75 -19.34
CA GLN A 42 8.06 27.17 -18.59
C GLN A 42 7.63 26.67 -17.21
N GLN A 43 6.79 27.43 -16.50
CA GLN A 43 6.24 27.00 -15.21
C GLN A 43 5.34 25.76 -15.34
N HIS A 44 4.48 25.69 -16.35
CA HIS A 44 3.68 24.49 -16.60
C HIS A 44 4.55 23.25 -16.91
N GLU A 45 5.57 23.39 -17.73
CA GLU A 45 6.51 22.30 -18.03
C GLU A 45 7.29 21.86 -16.79
N ALA A 46 7.73 22.80 -15.94
CA ALA A 46 8.38 22.48 -14.67
C ALA A 46 7.45 21.71 -13.74
N ARG A 47 6.20 22.19 -13.57
CA ARG A 47 5.18 21.52 -12.75
C ARG A 47 4.87 20.12 -13.27
N LYS A 48 4.72 19.96 -14.59
CA LYS A 48 4.50 18.67 -15.23
C LYS A 48 5.61 17.68 -14.90
N ARG A 49 6.89 18.08 -15.02
CA ARG A 49 8.04 17.23 -14.68
C ARG A 49 8.04 16.79 -13.23
N ILE A 50 7.69 17.69 -12.31
CA ILE A 50 7.59 17.36 -10.88
C ILE A 50 6.47 16.34 -10.64
N ILE A 51 5.28 16.56 -11.20
CA ILE A 51 4.15 15.64 -11.06
C ILE A 51 4.48 14.25 -11.63
N GLU A 52 5.14 14.20 -12.79
CA GLU A 52 5.56 12.94 -13.42
C GLU A 52 6.59 12.18 -12.57
N GLU A 53 7.59 12.86 -12.02
CA GLU A 53 8.58 12.27 -11.10
C GLU A 53 7.92 11.67 -9.85
N ARG A 54 7.02 12.44 -9.21
CA ARG A 54 6.30 11.99 -8.01
C ARG A 54 5.42 10.79 -8.31
N THR A 55 4.72 10.84 -9.43
CA THR A 55 3.88 9.73 -9.91
C THR A 55 4.71 8.47 -10.16
N MET A 56 5.89 8.61 -10.76
CA MET A 56 6.80 7.48 -11.00
C MET A 56 7.26 6.83 -9.69
N ARG A 57 7.67 7.64 -8.70
CA ARG A 57 8.10 7.15 -7.39
C ARG A 57 6.97 6.47 -6.61
N LEU A 58 5.77 7.04 -6.63
CA LEU A 58 4.59 6.41 -6.03
C LEU A 58 4.33 5.03 -6.65
N LYS A 59 4.34 4.93 -7.99
CA LYS A 59 4.17 3.65 -8.69
C LYS A 59 5.24 2.62 -8.29
N LEU A 60 6.51 3.03 -8.17
CA LEU A 60 7.60 2.15 -7.75
C LEU A 60 7.38 1.57 -6.36
N HIS A 61 7.03 2.41 -5.38
CA HIS A 61 6.83 1.96 -4.00
C HIS A 61 5.55 1.13 -3.83
N ILE A 62 4.48 1.48 -4.55
CA ILE A 62 3.27 0.66 -4.62
C ILE A 62 3.60 -0.73 -5.18
N GLY A 63 4.28 -0.82 -6.32
CA GLY A 63 4.66 -2.12 -6.91
C GLY A 63 5.55 -2.97 -6.00
N THR A 64 6.45 -2.32 -5.24
CA THR A 64 7.26 -3.01 -4.22
C THR A 64 6.36 -3.61 -3.12
N LEU A 65 5.39 -2.84 -2.61
CA LEU A 65 4.45 -3.32 -1.60
C LEU A 65 3.51 -4.41 -2.13
N GLU A 66 3.06 -4.32 -3.38
CA GLU A 66 2.25 -5.35 -4.04
C GLU A 66 3.01 -6.67 -4.17
N THR A 67 4.30 -6.60 -4.50
CA THR A 67 5.18 -7.78 -4.58
C THR A 67 5.35 -8.42 -3.20
N ILE A 68 5.66 -7.60 -2.18
CA ILE A 68 5.78 -8.05 -0.79
C ILE A 68 4.47 -8.69 -0.30
N ASN A 69 3.34 -8.07 -0.63
CA ASN A 69 2.01 -8.55 -0.26
C ASN A 69 1.72 -9.92 -0.89
N THR A 70 1.99 -10.07 -2.20
CA THR A 70 1.85 -11.33 -2.92
C THR A 70 2.71 -12.43 -2.30
N ASN A 71 3.98 -12.14 -2.01
CA ASN A 71 4.91 -13.08 -1.38
C ASN A 71 4.42 -13.54 0.00
N TRP A 72 3.83 -12.62 0.79
CA TRP A 72 3.28 -12.96 2.10
C TRP A 72 2.05 -13.86 2.00
N ILE A 73 1.12 -13.54 1.09
CA ILE A 73 -0.06 -14.37 0.84
C ILE A 73 0.35 -15.78 0.42
N GLN A 74 1.30 -15.89 -0.52
CA GLN A 74 1.83 -17.19 -0.94
C GLN A 74 2.48 -17.95 0.22
N TYR A 75 3.26 -17.27 1.07
CA TYR A 75 3.86 -17.89 2.25
C TYR A 75 2.79 -18.42 3.22
N ILE A 76 1.74 -17.64 3.53
CA ILE A 76 0.62 -18.08 4.39
C ILE A 76 -0.08 -19.31 3.83
N GLN A 77 -0.24 -19.39 2.51
CA GLN A 77 -0.85 -20.55 1.86
C GLN A 77 0.01 -21.81 1.96
N GLN A 78 1.34 -21.66 1.91
CA GLN A 78 2.30 -22.76 1.93
C GLN A 78 2.65 -23.27 3.33
N VAL A 79 2.46 -22.46 4.39
CA VAL A 79 2.74 -22.92 5.76
C VAL A 79 1.75 -23.99 6.23
N PRO A 80 2.18 -24.91 7.12
CA PRO A 80 1.29 -25.89 7.73
C PRO A 80 0.09 -25.24 8.42
N ALA A 81 -1.06 -25.93 8.43
CA ALA A 81 -2.30 -25.44 9.03
C ALA A 81 -2.14 -25.04 10.51
N THR A 82 -1.22 -25.68 11.24
CA THR A 82 -0.89 -25.37 12.64
C THR A 82 -0.25 -24.00 12.83
N LYS A 83 0.41 -23.45 11.79
CA LYS A 83 1.07 -22.13 11.82
C LYS A 83 0.34 -21.07 11.00
N ARG A 84 -0.61 -21.48 10.14
CA ARG A 84 -1.32 -20.57 9.23
C ARG A 84 -2.00 -19.42 9.97
N LYS A 85 -2.74 -19.71 11.05
CA LYS A 85 -3.45 -18.68 11.83
C LYS A 85 -2.50 -17.64 12.43
N GLU A 86 -1.35 -18.07 12.95
CA GLU A 86 -0.33 -17.17 13.48
C GLU A 86 0.22 -16.23 12.40
N GLU A 87 0.44 -16.74 11.19
CA GLU A 87 0.95 -15.94 10.07
C GLU A 87 -0.12 -15.01 9.47
N GLU A 88 -1.38 -15.42 9.47
CA GLU A 88 -2.54 -14.56 9.16
C GLU A 88 -2.68 -13.41 10.17
N ASP A 89 -2.52 -13.69 11.47
CA ASP A 89 -2.58 -12.67 12.52
C ASP A 89 -1.43 -11.66 12.38
N LYS A 90 -0.20 -12.11 12.07
CA LYS A 90 0.94 -11.21 11.78
C LYS A 90 0.68 -10.33 10.57
N TYR A 91 0.10 -10.90 9.52
CA TYR A 91 -0.27 -10.16 8.31
C TYR A 91 -1.34 -9.10 8.60
N ALA A 92 -2.39 -9.48 9.34
CA ALA A 92 -3.45 -8.57 9.77
C ALA A 92 -2.88 -7.42 10.64
N GLN A 93 -1.99 -7.71 11.58
CA GLN A 93 -1.31 -6.68 12.39
C GLN A 93 -0.51 -5.70 11.53
N MET A 94 0.19 -6.17 10.49
CA MET A 94 0.94 -5.29 9.58
C MET A 94 0.01 -4.41 8.73
N SER A 95 -1.12 -4.97 8.28
CA SER A 95 -2.16 -4.21 7.57
C SER A 95 -2.84 -3.18 8.49
N LEU A 96 -3.00 -3.48 9.78
CA LEU A 96 -3.65 -2.64 10.78
C LEU A 96 -2.73 -1.59 11.42
N LEU A 97 -1.41 -1.69 11.22
CA LEU A 97 -0.42 -0.74 11.76
C LEU A 97 -0.61 0.71 11.30
N LYS A 98 -1.61 1.02 10.44
CA LYS A 98 -2.13 2.39 10.17
C LYS A 98 -3.63 2.39 9.90
N ASN A 99 -4.47 2.15 10.91
CA ASN A 99 -5.81 2.72 10.89
C ASN A 99 -5.72 4.25 11.02
N LEU A 100 -5.50 4.90 9.88
CA LEU A 100 -5.92 6.26 9.60
C LEU A 100 -6.49 6.23 8.17
N GLY A 101 -7.82 6.14 8.07
CA GLY A 101 -8.55 6.37 6.82
C GLY A 101 -9.19 5.13 6.18
N ASN A 102 -10.17 4.53 6.87
CA ASN A 102 -11.47 4.01 6.39
C ASN A 102 -11.79 3.75 4.89
N HIS A 103 -10.84 3.35 4.03
CA HIS A 103 -11.14 2.94 2.64
C HIS A 103 -10.69 1.52 2.27
N THR A 104 -9.88 0.86 3.10
CA THR A 104 -9.32 -0.48 2.80
C THR A 104 -10.15 -1.65 3.37
N SER A 105 -11.33 -1.39 3.93
CA SER A 105 -12.17 -2.41 4.59
C SER A 105 -12.94 -3.30 3.60
N LEU A 106 -13.28 -2.79 2.41
CA LEU A 106 -14.16 -3.53 1.48
C LEU A 106 -13.44 -4.59 0.64
N LYS A 107 -12.19 -4.33 0.19
CA LYS A 107 -11.42 -5.33 -0.59
C LYS A 107 -10.94 -6.50 0.28
N ASN A 108 -10.51 -6.23 1.52
CA ASN A 108 -10.07 -7.29 2.44
C ASN A 108 -11.23 -8.16 2.91
N ARG A 109 -12.45 -7.61 3.06
CA ARG A 109 -13.65 -8.41 3.37
C ARG A 109 -13.99 -9.41 2.25
N SER A 110 -13.72 -9.06 0.99
CA SER A 110 -13.88 -9.98 -0.15
C SER A 110 -12.82 -11.10 -0.14
N ILE A 111 -11.56 -10.82 0.19
CA ILE A 111 -10.52 -11.85 0.31
C ILE A 111 -10.78 -12.79 1.50
N MET A 112 -11.28 -12.26 2.62
CA MET A 112 -11.70 -13.09 3.78
C MET A 112 -12.89 -14.01 3.47
N SER A 113 -13.67 -13.72 2.41
CA SER A 113 -14.77 -14.58 1.97
C SER A 113 -14.33 -15.79 1.14
N TYR A 114 -13.10 -15.78 0.62
CA TYR A 114 -12.47 -16.93 -0.06
C TYR A 114 -11.75 -17.88 0.91
N ILE A 115 -11.73 -17.57 2.20
CA ILE A 115 -11.26 -18.49 3.24
C ILE A 115 -12.45 -19.37 3.62
N PRO A 116 -12.39 -20.70 3.38
CA PRO A 116 -13.49 -21.60 3.72
C PRO A 116 -13.79 -21.48 5.21
N SER A 117 -14.93 -20.86 5.53
CA SER A 117 -15.47 -20.84 6.88
C SER A 117 -15.71 -22.30 7.29
N ARG A 118 -14.96 -22.77 8.30
CA ARG A 118 -15.19 -24.07 8.95
C ARG A 118 -16.63 -24.07 9.49
N ARG A 119 -17.56 -24.58 8.69
CA ARG A 119 -18.90 -24.89 9.14
C ARG A 119 -18.81 -26.27 9.82
N MET A 120 -18.92 -26.25 11.14
CA MET A 120 -19.48 -27.29 12.00
C MET A 120 -19.17 -28.75 11.60
N ILE A 121 -18.19 -29.36 12.26
CA ILE A 121 -18.28 -30.78 12.61
C ILE A 121 -18.14 -30.86 14.12
N GLU A 122 -19.18 -30.39 14.81
CA GLU A 122 -19.62 -31.00 16.05
C GLU A 122 -20.73 -31.99 15.68
N ASN A 123 -20.72 -33.14 16.36
CA ASN A 123 -21.65 -34.27 16.32
C ASN A 123 -21.33 -35.38 15.30
N GLY A 124 -20.81 -36.49 15.83
CA GLY A 124 -20.78 -37.75 15.11
C GLY A 124 -19.85 -38.85 15.64
N ARG A 125 -19.84 -39.13 16.95
CA ARG A 125 -19.84 -40.47 17.58
C ARG A 125 -19.47 -40.39 19.06
#